data_AF-A0A1F6C2X1-F1
#
_entry.id   AF-A0A1F6C2X1-F1
#
_cell.length_a   1.000
_cell.length_b   1.000
_cell.length_c   1.000
_cell.angle_alpha   90.00
_cell.angle_beta   90.00
_cell.angle_gamma   90.00
#
_symmetry.space_group_name_H-M   'P 1'
#
loop_
_entity.id
_entity.type
_entity.pdbx_description
1 polymer ?
#
loop_
_entity_poly.entity_id
_entity_poly.type
_entity_poly.pdbx_seq_one_letter_code
_entity_poly.pdbx_strand_id
1 'polypeptide(L)' 'MRSIMNISLPKAVADGVKHTVKVEKFASVSEYFRHLLREEGRKRLARELNASRRQFAKGKGKILHSLRDLR' A
#
# COMPACT_ATOMS: atom_id res chain seq x y z
N MET A 1 -7.65 18.65 7.17
CA MET A 1 -8.66 18.95 6.13
C MET A 1 -9.03 17.66 5.41
N ARG A 2 -10.32 17.44 5.12
CA ARG A 2 -10.76 16.30 4.26
C ARG A 2 -11.11 16.84 2.89
N SER A 3 -10.73 16.13 1.83
CA SER A 3 -11.14 16.41 0.45
C SER A 3 -12.17 15.37 0.01
N ILE A 4 -13.17 15.80 -0.76
CA ILE A 4 -14.19 14.94 -1.34
C ILE A 4 -13.77 14.64 -2.79
N MET A 5 -13.72 13.37 -3.13
CA MET A 5 -13.45 12.90 -4.50
C MET A 5 -14.70 12.19 -5.03
N ASN A 6 -15.18 12.63 -6.19
CA ASN A 6 -16.27 11.98 -6.90
C ASN A 6 -15.68 11.11 -8.01
N ILE A 7 -16.13 9.86 -8.10
CA ILE A 7 -15.66 8.91 -9.12
C ILE A 7 -16.89 8.35 -9.82
N SER A 8 -16.92 8.47 -11.14
CA SER A 8 -17.94 7.83 -11.98
C SER A 8 -17.53 6.40 -12.27
N LEU A 9 -18.42 5.44 -12.01
CA LEU A 9 -18.19 4.01 -12.22
C LEU A 9 -19.37 3.41 -12.98
N PRO A 10 -19.15 2.39 -13.83
CA PRO A 10 -20.23 1.58 -14.36
C PRO A 10 -21.09 0.99 -13.24
N LYS A 11 -22.40 0.91 -13.44
CA LYS A 11 -23.36 0.45 -12.41
C LYS A 11 -22.95 -0.90 -11.81
N ALA A 12 -22.57 -1.86 -12.65
CA ALA A 12 -22.14 -3.19 -12.22
C ALA A 12 -20.95 -3.14 -11.25
N VAL A 13 -19.98 -2.26 -11.51
CA VAL A 13 -18.80 -2.08 -10.65
C VAL A 13 -19.23 -1.45 -9.32
N ALA A 14 -20.07 -0.42 -9.36
CA ALA A 14 -20.56 0.24 -8.14
C ALA A 14 -21.35 -0.74 -7.24
N ASP A 15 -22.16 -1.61 -7.83
CA ASP A 15 -22.93 -2.62 -7.12
C ASP A 15 -22.02 -3.71 -6.53
N GLY A 16 -21.00 -4.14 -7.27
CA GLY A 16 -19.96 -5.05 -6.77
C GLY A 16 -19.18 -4.48 -5.57
N VAL A 17 -18.81 -3.19 -5.62
CA VAL A 17 -18.16 -2.50 -4.49
C VAL A 17 -19.07 -2.47 -3.27
N LYS A 18 -20.35 -2.10 -3.44
CA LYS A 18 -21.33 -2.08 -2.33
C LYS A 18 -21.53 -3.46 -1.71
N HIS A 19 -21.56 -4.52 -2.53
CA HIS A 19 -21.66 -5.88 -2.04
C HIS A 19 -20.42 -6.26 -1.20
N THR A 20 -19.23 -6.00 -1.72
CA THR A 20 -17.96 -6.29 -1.04
C THR A 20 -17.86 -5.57 0.31
N VAL A 21 -18.22 -4.28 0.35
CA VAL A 21 -18.26 -3.49 1.58
C VAL A 21 -19.14 -4.14 2.65
N LYS A 22 -20.30 -4.70 2.27
CA LYS A 22 -21.20 -5.39 3.20
C LYS A 22 -20.62 -6.73 3.68
N VAL A 23 -20.09 -7.53 2.75
CA VAL A 23 -19.54 -8.86 3.05
C VAL A 23 -18.32 -8.77 3.94
N GLU A 24 -17.40 -7.87 3.62
CA GLU A 24 -16.16 -7.63 4.37
C GLU A 24 -16.37 -6.67 5.56
N LYS A 25 -17.62 -6.26 5.81
CA LYS A 25 -18.05 -5.45 6.96
C LYS A 25 -17.32 -4.11 7.12
N PHE A 26 -17.04 -3.44 6.01
CA PHE A 26 -16.51 -2.08 6.04
C PHE A 26 -17.59 -1.08 6.46
N ALA A 27 -17.17 -0.08 7.25
CA ALA A 27 -18.07 0.97 7.73
C ALA A 27 -18.66 1.85 6.61
N SER A 28 -17.97 1.96 5.47
CA SER A 28 -18.45 2.67 4.29
C SER A 28 -17.63 2.30 3.05
N VAL A 29 -18.16 2.64 1.87
CA VAL A 29 -17.41 2.57 0.60
C VAL A 29 -16.11 3.37 0.68
N SER A 30 -16.14 4.56 1.28
CA SER A 30 -14.94 5.39 1.46
C SER A 30 -13.89 4.73 2.36
N GLU A 31 -14.30 3.99 3.40
CA GLU A 31 -13.35 3.26 4.25
C GLU A 31 -12.75 2.07 3.50
N TYR A 32 -13.55 1.36 2.71
CA TYR A 32 -13.04 0.30 1.83
C TYR A 32 -11.97 0.82 0.85
N PHE A 33 -12.23 1.94 0.17
CA PHE A 33 -11.22 2.55 -0.70
C PHE A 33 -9.95 2.99 0.06
N ARG A 34 -10.09 3.56 1.27
CA ARG A 34 -8.92 3.88 2.12
C ARG A 34 -8.13 2.64 2.51
N HIS A 35 -8.81 1.51 2.76
CA HIS A 35 -8.15 0.24 3.04
C HIS A 35 -7.37 -0.25 1.82
N LEU A 36 -7.98 -0.26 0.64
CA LEU A 36 -7.32 -0.65 -0.61
C LEU A 36 -6.06 0.18 -0.90
N LEU A 37 -6.14 1.50 -0.73
CA LEU A 37 -4.98 2.39 -0.91
C LEU A 37 -3.85 2.08 0.09
N ARG A 38 -4.20 1.77 1.34
CA ARG A 38 -3.23 1.36 2.37
C ARG A 38 -2.60 0.01 2.06
N GLU A 39 -3.35 -0.94 1.53
CA GLU A 39 -2.83 -2.24 1.09
C GLU A 39 -1.88 -2.08 -0.11
N GLU A 40 -2.23 -1.27 -1.11
CA GLU A 40 -1.35 -1.03 -2.26
C GLU A 40 -0.04 -0.36 -1.83
N GLY A 41 -0.10 0.61 -0.91
CA GLY A 41 1.09 1.21 -0.30
C GLY A 41 1.97 0.17 0.39
N ARG A 42 1.39 -0.77 1.14
CA ARG A 42 2.12 -1.87 1.79
C ARG A 42 2.76 -2.81 0.79
N LYS A 43 2.05 -3.19 -0.28
CA LYS A 43 2.59 -4.03 -1.35
C LYS A 43 3.77 -3.36 -2.07
N ARG A 44 3.66 -2.06 -2.34
CA ARG A 44 4.75 -1.26 -2.90
C ARG A 44 5.97 -1.26 -1.97
N LEU A 45 5.77 -0.95 -0.69
CA LEU A 45 6.86 -0.94 0.30
C LEU A 45 7.54 -2.31 0.40
N ALA A 46 6.77 -3.39 0.41
CA ALA A 46 7.31 -4.75 0.44
C ALA A 46 8.16 -5.06 -0.81
N ARG A 47 7.72 -4.62 -2.00
CA ARG A 47 8.50 -4.76 -3.25
C ARG A 47 9.82 -4.00 -3.18
N GLU A 48 9.79 -2.76 -2.69
CA GLU A 48 10.98 -1.91 -2.54
C GLU A 48 11.96 -2.49 -1.52
N LEU A 49 11.48 -2.94 -0.36
CA LEU A 49 12.30 -3.58 0.67
C LEU A 49 12.97 -4.86 0.14
N ASN A 50 12.21 -5.71 -0.56
CA ASN A 50 12.76 -6.93 -1.15
C ASN A 50 13.77 -6.64 -2.27
N ALA A 51 13.56 -5.57 -3.05
CA ALA A 51 14.55 -5.11 -4.01
C ALA A 51 15.85 -4.66 -3.31
N SER A 52 15.74 -3.87 -2.23
CA SER A 52 16.88 -3.45 -1.42
C SER A 52 17.64 -4.63 -0.83
N ARG A 53 16.94 -5.60 -0.20
CA ARG A 53 17.56 -6.84 0.32
C ARG A 53 18.35 -7.59 -0.74
N ARG A 54 17.83 -7.70 -1.96
CA ARG A 54 18.54 -8.33 -3.09
C ARG A 54 19.78 -7.54 -3.52
N GLN A 55 19.77 -6.21 -3.41
CA GLN A 55 20.95 -5.39 -3.69
C GLN A 55 22.04 -5.59 -2.63
N PHE A 56 21.67 -5.62 -1.35
CA PHE A 56 22.59 -5.94 -0.26
C PHE A 56 23.20 -7.34 -0.42
N ALA A 57 22.39 -8.36 -0.72
CA ALA A 57 22.87 -9.73 -0.95
C ALA A 57 23.82 -9.84 -2.16
N LYS A 58 23.71 -8.95 -3.15
CA LYS A 58 24.62 -8.84 -4.30
C LYS A 58 25.89 -8.03 -3.99
N GLY A 59 26.13 -7.67 -2.73
CA GLY A 59 27.30 -6.89 -2.32
C GLY A 59 27.24 -5.41 -2.71
N LYS A 60 26.07 -4.88 -3.12
CA LYS A 60 25.91 -3.45 -3.49
C LYS A 60 25.63 -2.54 -2.29
N GLY A 61 25.65 -3.09 -1.08
CA GLY A 61 25.49 -2.33 0.16
C GLY A 61 26.83 -1.81 0.70
N LYS A 62 26.79 -0.76 1.52
CA LYS A 62 27.95 -0.31 2.28
C LYS A 62 28.13 -1.20 3.51
N ILE A 63 29.29 -1.83 3.63
CA ILE A 63 29.68 -2.55 4.86
C ILE A 63 30.21 -1.51 5.83
N LEU A 64 29.62 -1.47 7.02
CA LEU A 64 30.09 -0.65 8.14
C LEU A 64 30.70 -1.59 9.17
N HIS A 65 31.93 -1.33 9.57
CA HIS A 65 32.65 -2.16 10.54
C HIS A 65 32.48 -1.64 11.97
N SER A 66 32.06 -0.39 12.13
CA SER A 66 31.79 0.22 13.42
C SER A 66 30.66 1.25 13.34
N LEU A 67 30.10 1.61 14.51
CA LEU A 67 29.14 2.71 14.63
C LEU A 67 29.71 4.07 14.20
N ARG A 68 31.04 4.23 14.18
CA ARG A 68 31.71 5.45 13.70
C ARG A 68 31.53 5.61 12.19
N ASP A 69 31.41 4.51 11.44
CA ASP A 69 31.28 4.52 9.98
C ASP A 69 29.86 4.91 9.51
N LEU A 70 28.90 4.93 10.45
CA LEU A 70 27.49 5.27 10.22
C LEU A 70 27.23 6.79 10.22
N ARG A 71 28.16 7.58 10.77
CA ARG A 71 28.05 9.04 10.88
C ARG A 71 28.60 9.78 9.67
#